data_AF-A0A0H4J5H3-F1
#
_entry.id   AF-A0A0H4J5H3-F1
#
_cell.length_a   1.000
_cell.length_b   1.000
_cell.length_c   1.000
_cell.angle_alpha   90.00
_cell.angle_beta   90.00
_cell.angle_gamma   90.00
#
_symmetry.space_group_name_H-M   'P 1'
#
loop_
_entity.id
_entity.type
_entity.pdbx_description
1 polymer ?
#
loop_
_entity_poly.entity_id
_entity_poly.type
_entity_poly.pdbx_seq_one_letter_code
_entity_poly.pdbx_strand_id
1 'polypeptide(L)'
;MANATEQNQFDQAVRLIEPGDSVVVGPGAPVNQPLQALANRTLLLKNQTEALQTASDTKAAASTAVNAGDGLTGGGSLAQSRTIALGAPGQITATSQNTVPKNGHTHAIDTARTDRAGIVRLDNAISEAEDTAATPKAVKTALDQARAAAATADLKVSLSDNQTVTGQKTFTAETQFQSGIRLSANPTH
;
A
#
# COMPACT_ATOMS: atom_id res chain seq x y z
N MET A 1 63.21 -16.09 23.65
CA MET A 1 64.34 -15.55 22.85
C MET A 1 64.61 -14.12 23.30
N ALA A 2 65.18 -13.93 24.49
CA ALA A 2 65.50 -12.59 24.95
C ALA A 2 66.58 -12.01 24.03
N ASN A 3 66.26 -10.91 23.31
CA ASN A 3 67.13 -10.11 22.41
C ASN A 3 67.05 -10.39 20.88
N ALA A 4 66.16 -11.25 20.38
CA ALA A 4 65.89 -11.31 18.94
C ALA A 4 64.91 -10.19 18.53
N THR A 5 65.31 -9.29 17.63
CA THR A 5 64.40 -8.25 17.10
C THR A 5 63.57 -8.86 15.98
N GLU A 6 62.28 -9.08 16.23
CA GLU A 6 61.35 -9.63 15.23
C GLU A 6 61.12 -8.62 14.10
N GLN A 7 61.23 -9.08 12.85
CA GLN A 7 60.92 -8.31 11.65
C GLN A 7 59.68 -8.88 10.96
N ASN A 8 58.83 -8.00 10.41
CA ASN A 8 57.62 -8.38 9.67
C ASN A 8 57.96 -8.88 8.25
N GLN A 9 58.72 -9.97 8.16
CA GLN A 9 59.25 -10.46 6.89
C GLN A 9 59.21 -11.99 6.79
N PHE A 10 59.21 -12.47 5.55
CA PHE A 10 59.34 -13.89 5.22
C PHE A 10 60.73 -14.15 4.64
N ASP A 11 61.56 -14.88 5.38
CA ASP A 11 62.86 -15.34 4.89
C ASP A 11 62.67 -16.63 4.06
N GLN A 12 62.80 -16.53 2.73
CA GLN A 12 62.58 -17.68 1.81
C GLN A 12 63.58 -18.81 1.99
N ALA A 13 64.84 -18.48 2.33
CA ALA A 13 65.91 -19.44 2.52
C ALA A 13 66.39 -19.38 3.97
N VAL A 14 66.05 -20.41 4.75
CA VAL A 14 66.53 -20.55 6.12
C VAL A 14 67.81 -21.37 6.10
N ARG A 15 68.93 -20.80 6.56
CA ARG A 15 70.19 -21.53 6.68
C ARG A 15 70.01 -22.69 7.65
N LEU A 16 70.53 -23.87 7.33
CA LEU A 16 70.63 -24.94 8.32
C LEU A 16 71.77 -24.67 9.29
N ILE A 17 71.70 -25.28 10.47
CA ILE A 17 72.86 -25.34 11.37
C ILE A 17 73.83 -26.34 10.76
N GLU A 18 75.05 -25.91 10.54
CA GLU A 18 76.12 -26.69 9.92
C GLU A 18 77.13 -27.15 11.00
N PRO A 19 77.78 -28.31 10.81
CA PRO A 19 78.87 -28.74 11.68
C PRO A 19 79.99 -27.68 11.73
N GLY A 20 80.43 -27.32 12.95
CA GLY A 20 81.45 -26.30 13.18
C GLY A 20 80.90 -24.86 13.32
N ASP A 21 79.60 -24.66 13.16
CA ASP A 21 78.97 -23.37 13.48
C ASP A 21 79.23 -22.98 14.93
N SER A 22 79.57 -21.70 15.14
CA SER A 22 79.78 -21.16 16.48
C SER A 22 78.49 -21.22 17.31
N VAL A 23 78.59 -21.82 18.50
CA VAL A 23 77.54 -21.79 19.53
C VAL A 23 77.53 -20.48 20.33
N VAL A 24 78.48 -19.57 20.05
CA VAL A 24 78.63 -18.31 20.78
C VAL A 24 77.47 -17.36 20.44
N VAL A 25 76.83 -16.84 21.50
CA VAL A 25 75.60 -16.04 21.44
C VAL A 25 75.82 -14.65 20.82
N GLY A 26 75.00 -14.31 19.83
CA GLY A 26 74.91 -12.99 19.20
C GLY A 26 73.81 -12.95 18.13
N PRO A 27 73.24 -11.77 17.80
CA PRO A 27 72.09 -11.65 16.88
C PRO A 27 72.33 -12.22 15.47
N GLY A 28 73.58 -12.24 15.01
CA GLY A 28 73.98 -12.78 13.70
C GLY A 28 74.61 -14.17 13.72
N ALA A 29 74.73 -14.81 14.89
CA ALA A 29 75.41 -16.10 15.00
C ALA A 29 74.72 -17.16 14.11
N PRO A 30 75.46 -18.05 13.41
CA PRO A 30 74.86 -19.05 12.51
C PRO A 30 73.76 -19.88 13.17
N VAL A 31 73.97 -20.28 14.43
CA VAL A 31 72.98 -21.03 15.23
C VAL A 31 71.67 -20.27 15.51
N ASN A 32 71.70 -18.93 15.46
CA ASN A 32 70.55 -18.06 15.71
C ASN A 32 69.82 -17.63 14.44
N GLN A 33 70.43 -17.75 13.25
CA GLN A 33 69.79 -17.39 11.97
C GLN A 33 68.47 -18.16 11.73
N PRO A 34 68.37 -19.49 11.95
CA PRO A 34 67.11 -20.20 11.81
C PRO A 34 66.06 -19.75 12.83
N LEU A 35 66.48 -19.45 14.07
CA LEU A 35 65.61 -18.96 15.13
C LEU A 35 65.07 -17.56 14.80
N GLN A 36 65.90 -16.68 14.26
CA GLN A 36 65.52 -15.35 13.81
C GLN A 36 64.51 -15.42 12.65
N ALA A 37 64.75 -16.29 11.67
CA ALA A 37 63.80 -16.50 10.57
C ALA A 37 62.43 -17.01 11.07
N LEU A 38 62.43 -17.92 12.05
CA LEU A 38 61.19 -18.40 12.68
C LEU A 38 60.47 -17.30 13.47
N ALA A 39 61.21 -16.45 14.19
CA ALA A 39 60.68 -15.31 14.92
C ALA A 39 60.05 -14.29 13.96
N ASN A 40 60.75 -13.94 12.88
CA ASN A 40 60.27 -13.04 11.82
C ASN A 40 58.96 -13.55 11.21
N ARG A 41 58.93 -14.84 10.83
CA ARG A 41 57.74 -15.47 10.27
C ARG A 41 56.56 -15.50 11.25
N THR A 42 56.83 -15.65 12.54
CA THR A 42 55.80 -15.61 13.59
C THR A 42 55.16 -14.22 13.68
N LEU A 43 55.96 -13.15 13.66
CA LEU A 43 55.44 -11.79 13.64
C LEU A 43 54.65 -11.50 12.37
N LEU A 44 55.14 -11.92 11.20
CA LEU A 44 54.44 -11.78 9.92
C LEU A 44 53.05 -12.43 9.95
N LEU A 45 52.96 -13.67 10.43
CA LEU A 45 51.69 -14.40 10.49
C LEU A 45 50.72 -13.77 11.50
N LYS A 46 51.20 -13.22 12.62
CA LYS A 46 50.36 -12.44 13.55
C LYS A 46 49.78 -11.21 12.85
N ASN A 47 50.61 -10.40 12.22
CA ASN A 47 50.18 -9.20 11.51
C ASN A 47 49.15 -9.52 10.41
N GLN A 48 49.37 -10.60 9.64
CA GLN A 48 48.42 -11.05 8.62
C GLN A 48 47.09 -11.53 9.23
N THR A 49 47.15 -12.25 10.35
CA THR A 49 45.94 -12.73 11.06
C THR A 49 45.15 -11.57 11.64
N GLU A 50 45.82 -10.59 12.26
CA GLU A 50 45.21 -9.36 12.76
C GLU A 50 44.57 -8.55 11.63
N ALA A 51 45.22 -8.46 10.46
CA ALA A 51 44.66 -7.79 9.29
C ALA A 51 43.41 -8.51 8.76
N LEU A 52 43.40 -9.84 8.71
CA LEU A 52 42.23 -10.63 8.31
C LEU A 52 41.09 -10.54 9.32
N GLN A 53 41.40 -10.53 10.62
CA GLN A 53 40.44 -10.34 11.70
C GLN A 53 39.78 -8.96 11.57
N THR A 54 40.60 -7.91 11.49
CA THR A 54 40.14 -6.52 11.30
C THR A 54 39.28 -6.36 10.05
N ALA A 55 39.66 -7.01 8.93
CA ALA A 55 38.91 -6.96 7.68
C ALA A 55 37.55 -7.71 7.76
N SER A 56 37.42 -8.67 8.67
CA SER A 56 36.21 -9.48 8.86
C SER A 56 35.28 -8.92 9.94
N ASP A 57 35.81 -8.20 10.94
CA ASP A 57 35.06 -7.72 12.12
C ASP A 57 33.83 -6.86 11.79
N THR A 58 33.83 -6.17 10.64
CA THR A 58 32.71 -5.30 10.20
C THR A 58 31.82 -5.92 9.13
N LYS A 59 32.13 -7.16 8.69
CA LYS A 59 31.38 -7.85 7.64
C LYS A 59 30.33 -8.78 8.25
N ALA A 60 29.14 -8.81 7.66
CA ALA A 60 28.17 -9.85 7.97
C ALA A 60 28.64 -11.19 7.39
N ALA A 61 28.34 -12.30 8.09
CA ALA A 61 28.55 -13.63 7.52
C ALA A 61 27.73 -13.80 6.24
N ALA A 62 28.27 -14.50 5.23
CA ALA A 62 27.55 -14.74 3.98
C ALA A 62 26.25 -15.54 4.18
N SER A 63 26.15 -16.29 5.29
CA SER A 63 24.95 -17.03 5.72
C SER A 63 23.90 -16.14 6.41
N THR A 64 24.25 -14.93 6.83
CA THR A 64 23.26 -13.96 7.31
C THR A 64 22.27 -13.68 6.19
N ALA A 65 20.98 -13.71 6.50
CA ALA A 65 19.91 -13.57 5.51
C ALA A 65 19.08 -12.31 5.75
N VAL A 66 18.63 -11.70 4.65
CA VAL A 66 17.56 -10.71 4.65
C VAL A 66 16.26 -11.45 4.42
N ASN A 67 15.42 -11.53 5.44
CA ASN A 67 14.10 -12.17 5.35
C ASN A 67 13.05 -11.11 5.03
N ALA A 68 12.33 -11.29 3.92
CA ALA A 68 11.20 -10.43 3.59
C ALA A 68 10.03 -10.71 4.54
N GLY A 69 9.50 -9.64 5.15
CA GLY A 69 8.23 -9.69 5.87
C GLY A 69 7.03 -9.67 4.92
N ASP A 70 5.83 -9.59 5.49
CA ASP A 70 4.61 -9.51 4.68
C ASP A 70 4.61 -8.30 3.76
N GLY A 71 4.04 -8.47 2.56
CA GLY A 71 3.98 -7.45 1.53
C GLY A 71 5.30 -7.19 0.81
N LEU A 72 6.37 -7.86 1.21
CA LEU A 72 7.65 -7.83 0.53
C LEU A 72 8.00 -9.21 -0.01
N THR A 73 8.78 -9.25 -1.08
CA THR A 73 9.32 -10.47 -1.66
C THR A 73 10.81 -10.31 -1.91
N GLY A 74 11.51 -11.42 -2.14
CA GLY A 74 12.95 -11.44 -2.36
C GLY A 74 13.76 -11.69 -1.09
N GLY A 75 15.00 -11.18 -1.07
CA GLY A 75 15.94 -11.40 0.03
C GLY A 75 16.73 -12.71 -0.11
N GLY A 76 16.99 -13.36 1.03
CA GLY A 76 17.87 -14.53 1.14
C GLY A 76 19.25 -14.18 1.71
N SER A 77 20.22 -15.09 1.56
CA SER A 77 21.56 -14.92 2.13
C SER A 77 22.35 -13.77 1.50
N LEU A 78 23.25 -13.16 2.27
CA LEU A 78 24.13 -12.06 1.84
C LEU A 78 25.35 -12.52 1.04
N ALA A 79 25.39 -13.78 0.57
CA ALA A 79 26.44 -14.29 -0.31
C ALA A 79 26.53 -13.53 -1.65
N GLN A 80 25.51 -12.76 -2.00
CA GLN A 80 25.37 -11.96 -3.22
C GLN A 80 24.47 -10.74 -2.97
N SER A 81 24.48 -9.75 -3.86
CA SER A 81 23.54 -8.63 -3.86
C SER A 81 22.09 -9.12 -3.81
N ARG A 82 21.27 -8.55 -2.92
CA ARG A 82 19.87 -8.92 -2.73
C ARG A 82 18.94 -7.82 -3.26
N THR A 83 17.80 -8.25 -3.79
CA THR A 83 16.70 -7.37 -4.17
C THR A 83 15.51 -7.67 -3.27
N ILE A 84 14.90 -6.61 -2.73
CA ILE A 84 13.64 -6.67 -2.02
C ILE A 84 12.63 -5.92 -2.88
N ALA A 85 11.49 -6.55 -3.15
CA ALA A 85 10.43 -5.99 -3.97
C ALA A 85 9.14 -5.85 -3.16
N LEU A 86 8.39 -4.77 -3.40
CA LEU A 86 7.06 -4.59 -2.85
C LEU A 86 6.07 -5.47 -3.61
N GLY A 87 5.24 -6.20 -2.87
CA GLY A 87 4.14 -7.00 -3.40
C GLY A 87 3.09 -6.11 -4.08
N ALA A 88 2.42 -6.66 -5.09
CA ALA A 88 1.44 -5.92 -5.87
C ALA A 88 0.29 -5.39 -4.99
N PRO A 89 -0.25 -4.19 -5.28
CA PRO A 89 -1.45 -3.73 -4.62
C PRO A 89 -2.64 -4.64 -4.95
N GLY A 90 -3.50 -4.90 -3.97
CA GLY A 90 -4.77 -5.58 -4.13
C GLY A 90 -5.84 -4.67 -4.72
N GLN A 91 -6.90 -5.27 -5.25
CA GLN A 91 -8.04 -4.52 -5.76
C GLN A 91 -8.83 -3.87 -4.60
N ILE A 92 -9.06 -2.57 -4.71
CA ILE A 92 -9.95 -1.85 -3.80
C ILE A 92 -11.40 -2.25 -4.11
N THR A 93 -12.14 -2.65 -3.07
CA THR A 93 -13.56 -3.02 -3.15
C THR A 93 -14.34 -2.23 -2.10
N ALA A 94 -15.67 -2.32 -2.13
CA ALA A 94 -16.51 -1.67 -1.11
C ALA A 94 -16.20 -2.12 0.33
N THR A 95 -15.48 -3.22 0.51
CA THR A 95 -15.12 -3.79 1.81
C THR A 95 -13.62 -4.05 1.95
N SER A 96 -12.77 -3.45 1.10
CA SER A 96 -11.32 -3.62 1.26
C SER A 96 -10.86 -3.03 2.60
N GLN A 97 -9.87 -3.68 3.21
CA GLN A 97 -9.27 -3.24 4.47
C GLN A 97 -7.82 -2.78 4.24
N ASN A 98 -7.27 -1.99 5.17
CA ASN A 98 -5.84 -1.73 5.21
C ASN A 98 -5.12 -3.00 5.71
N THR A 99 -4.48 -3.74 4.82
CA THR A 99 -3.76 -4.96 5.19
C THR A 99 -2.58 -5.22 4.27
N VAL A 100 -1.59 -5.96 4.77
CA VAL A 100 -0.38 -6.34 4.07
C VAL A 100 -0.33 -7.87 4.03
N PRO A 101 -1.01 -8.55 3.09
CA PRO A 101 -0.90 -9.99 2.93
C PRO A 101 0.49 -10.37 2.41
N LYS A 102 0.84 -11.66 2.53
CA LYS A 102 2.18 -12.21 2.21
C LYS A 102 2.84 -11.63 0.96
N ASN A 103 2.12 -11.49 -0.15
CA ASN A 103 2.66 -11.06 -1.45
C ASN A 103 2.05 -9.74 -1.96
N GLY A 104 1.47 -8.90 -1.09
CA GLY A 104 0.81 -7.67 -1.55
C GLY A 104 0.45 -6.71 -0.43
N HIS A 105 -0.34 -5.71 -0.78
CA HIS A 105 -0.91 -4.76 0.17
C HIS A 105 -2.23 -4.22 -0.37
N THR A 106 -3.15 -3.83 0.50
CA THR A 106 -4.38 -3.15 0.08
C THR A 106 -4.73 -2.07 1.09
N HIS A 107 -5.56 -1.14 0.63
CA HIS A 107 -6.11 -0.06 1.45
C HIS A 107 -7.61 -0.20 1.62
N ALA A 108 -8.11 0.39 2.69
CA ALA A 108 -9.54 0.68 2.86
C ALA A 108 -9.85 2.05 2.26
N ILE A 109 -11.00 2.16 1.60
CA ILE A 109 -11.64 3.44 1.29
C ILE A 109 -13.02 3.39 1.93
N ASP A 110 -13.38 4.45 2.66
CA ASP A 110 -14.68 4.57 3.29
C ASP A 110 -15.83 4.54 2.27
N THR A 111 -16.99 4.07 2.70
CA THR A 111 -18.24 4.30 1.97
C THR A 111 -18.62 5.77 2.05
N ALA A 112 -19.03 6.34 0.92
CA ALA A 112 -19.46 7.72 0.82
C ALA A 112 -20.71 8.00 1.66
N ARG A 113 -20.79 9.20 2.20
CA ARG A 113 -21.93 9.79 2.91
C ARG A 113 -22.04 11.26 2.52
N THR A 114 -23.11 11.95 2.91
CA THR A 114 -23.29 13.38 2.62
C THR A 114 -22.24 14.27 3.29
N ASP A 115 -21.54 13.78 4.32
CA ASP A 115 -20.48 14.46 5.05
C ASP A 115 -19.06 13.94 4.74
N ARG A 116 -18.92 12.88 3.92
CA ARG A 116 -17.64 12.18 3.69
C ARG A 116 -17.56 11.57 2.30
N ALA A 117 -16.49 11.87 1.56
CA ALA A 117 -16.20 11.24 0.28
C ALA A 117 -15.84 9.75 0.42
N GLY A 118 -16.13 8.92 -0.58
CA GLY A 118 -15.89 7.48 -0.53
C GLY A 118 -16.36 6.71 -1.77
N ILE A 119 -16.36 5.38 -1.68
CA ILE A 119 -16.96 4.51 -2.71
C ILE A 119 -18.49 4.62 -2.63
N VAL A 120 -19.15 4.73 -3.80
CA VAL A 120 -20.60 4.85 -3.95
C VAL A 120 -21.12 3.68 -4.78
N ARG A 121 -22.25 3.08 -4.38
CA ARG A 121 -23.02 2.15 -5.22
C ARG A 121 -24.08 2.92 -6.00
N LEU A 122 -24.18 2.67 -7.31
CA LEU A 122 -25.22 3.28 -8.15
C LEU A 122 -26.49 2.44 -8.14
N ASP A 123 -27.65 3.08 -7.97
CA ASP A 123 -28.97 2.42 -8.01
C ASP A 123 -29.88 3.01 -9.09
N ASN A 124 -30.64 2.14 -9.75
CA ASN A 124 -31.62 2.49 -10.77
C ASN A 124 -33.05 2.64 -10.21
N ALA A 125 -33.29 2.29 -8.94
CA ALA A 125 -34.57 2.48 -8.27
C ALA A 125 -34.78 3.92 -7.79
N ILE A 126 -36.04 4.34 -7.68
CA ILE A 126 -36.42 5.50 -6.85
C ILE A 126 -36.56 4.96 -5.43
N SER A 127 -35.72 5.44 -4.52
CA SER A 127 -35.59 4.89 -3.18
C SER A 127 -35.20 5.98 -2.19
N GLU A 128 -35.46 5.72 -0.91
CA GLU A 128 -35.05 6.54 0.24
C GLU A 128 -33.67 6.11 0.78
N ALA A 129 -32.92 5.27 0.05
CA ALA A 129 -31.61 4.80 0.47
C ALA A 129 -30.58 5.95 0.48
N GLU A 130 -29.88 6.11 1.60
CA GLU A 130 -28.85 7.16 1.79
C GLU A 130 -27.43 6.71 1.43
N ASP A 131 -27.23 5.41 1.18
CA ASP A 131 -25.91 4.78 0.91
C ASP A 131 -25.68 4.46 -0.57
N THR A 132 -26.59 4.90 -1.45
CA THR A 132 -26.47 4.73 -2.90
C THR A 132 -26.72 6.06 -3.62
N ALA A 133 -26.06 6.24 -4.77
CA ALA A 133 -26.37 7.36 -5.64
C ALA A 133 -27.37 6.96 -6.73
N ALA A 134 -28.35 7.83 -6.96
CA ALA A 134 -29.28 7.69 -8.05
C ALA A 134 -28.56 7.77 -9.41
N THR A 135 -28.88 6.83 -10.30
CA THR A 135 -28.47 6.88 -11.71
C THR A 135 -29.32 7.85 -12.53
N PRO A 136 -28.87 8.25 -13.73
CA PRO A 136 -29.72 9.00 -14.67
C PRO A 136 -31.07 8.32 -14.97
N LYS A 137 -31.14 6.98 -14.89
CA LYS A 137 -32.38 6.21 -15.07
C LYS A 137 -33.36 6.42 -13.91
N ALA A 138 -32.88 6.36 -12.67
CA ALA A 138 -33.69 6.65 -11.48
C ALA A 138 -34.22 8.09 -11.51
N VAL A 139 -33.35 9.06 -11.82
CA VAL A 139 -33.71 10.48 -11.94
C VAL A 139 -34.75 10.70 -13.03
N LYS A 140 -34.59 10.09 -14.20
CA LYS A 140 -35.59 10.17 -15.28
C LYS A 140 -36.94 9.62 -14.85
N THR A 141 -36.96 8.47 -14.18
CA THR A 141 -38.20 7.83 -13.74
C THR A 141 -38.94 8.71 -12.74
N ALA A 142 -38.23 9.30 -11.77
CA ALA A 142 -38.83 10.21 -10.79
C ALA A 142 -39.39 11.47 -11.46
N LEU A 143 -38.66 12.04 -12.43
CA LEU A 143 -39.11 13.19 -13.20
C LEU A 143 -40.37 12.88 -14.04
N ASP A 144 -40.42 11.71 -14.67
CA ASP A 144 -41.58 11.28 -15.45
C ASP A 144 -42.82 11.09 -14.56
N GLN A 145 -42.67 10.49 -13.38
CA GLN A 145 -43.75 10.36 -12.40
C GLN A 145 -44.26 11.72 -11.91
N ALA A 146 -43.36 12.66 -11.62
CA ALA A 146 -43.73 14.02 -11.21
C ALA A 146 -44.50 14.76 -12.33
N ARG A 147 -44.05 14.64 -13.58
CA ARG A 147 -44.74 15.24 -14.74
C ARG A 147 -46.13 14.63 -14.96
N ALA A 148 -46.26 13.32 -14.81
CA ALA A 148 -47.55 12.64 -14.92
C ALA A 148 -48.54 13.07 -13.82
N ALA A 149 -48.05 13.25 -12.58
CA ALA A 149 -48.85 13.75 -11.47
C ALA A 149 -49.33 15.20 -11.72
N ALA A 150 -48.44 16.07 -12.21
CA ALA A 150 -48.79 17.45 -12.57
C ALA A 150 -49.87 17.50 -13.67
N ALA A 151 -49.70 16.74 -14.75
CA ALA A 151 -50.69 16.65 -15.82
C ALA A 151 -52.04 16.11 -15.33
N THR A 152 -52.04 15.19 -14.36
CA THR A 152 -53.27 14.68 -13.76
C THR A 152 -53.98 15.74 -12.92
N ALA A 153 -53.23 16.55 -12.18
CA ALA A 153 -53.77 17.64 -11.37
C ALA A 153 -54.42 18.74 -12.22
N ASP A 154 -53.80 19.09 -13.37
CA ASP A 154 -54.33 20.10 -14.30
C ASP A 154 -55.71 19.72 -14.89
N LEU A 155 -56.05 18.43 -14.92
CA LEU A 155 -57.34 17.93 -15.40
C LEU A 155 -58.42 17.88 -14.31
N LYS A 156 -58.09 18.19 -13.05
CA LYS A 156 -59.05 18.18 -11.93
C LYS A 156 -59.66 19.56 -11.69
N VAL A 157 -60.89 19.55 -11.18
CA VAL A 157 -61.54 20.74 -10.61
C VAL A 157 -60.94 20.99 -9.22
N SER A 158 -60.47 22.22 -8.95
CA SER A 158 -59.96 22.68 -7.66
C SER A 158 -61.09 23.10 -6.72
N LEU A 159 -60.78 23.17 -5.43
CA LEU A 159 -61.68 23.65 -4.39
C LEU A 159 -61.50 25.15 -4.08
N SER A 160 -60.61 25.81 -4.83
CA SER A 160 -60.29 27.23 -4.73
C SER A 160 -60.23 27.83 -6.13
N ASP A 161 -60.28 29.17 -6.18
CA ASP A 161 -60.12 29.97 -7.40
C ASP A 161 -61.23 29.77 -8.45
N ASN A 162 -61.25 30.67 -9.44
CA ASN A 162 -62.22 30.60 -10.52
C ASN A 162 -61.76 29.58 -11.56
N GLN A 163 -62.65 28.66 -11.95
CA GLN A 163 -62.37 27.65 -12.97
C GLN A 163 -63.45 27.57 -14.04
N THR A 164 -63.04 27.19 -15.26
CA THR A 164 -63.96 26.82 -16.34
C THR A 164 -64.03 25.31 -16.42
N VAL A 165 -65.24 24.75 -16.29
CA VAL A 165 -65.48 23.30 -16.37
C VAL A 165 -66.30 23.02 -17.63
N THR A 166 -65.71 22.29 -18.58
CA THR A 166 -66.33 22.00 -19.88
C THR A 166 -67.05 20.65 -19.89
N GLY A 167 -67.99 20.46 -20.83
CA GLY A 167 -68.80 19.25 -20.99
C GLY A 167 -69.98 19.16 -20.02
N GLN A 168 -70.95 18.29 -20.31
CA GLN A 168 -72.12 18.07 -19.44
C GLN A 168 -71.69 17.57 -18.05
N LYS A 169 -72.34 18.08 -17.00
CA LYS A 169 -72.15 17.65 -15.61
C LYS A 169 -73.49 17.24 -15.02
N THR A 170 -73.50 16.09 -14.37
CA THR A 170 -74.67 15.55 -13.67
C THR A 170 -74.35 15.52 -12.19
N PHE A 171 -75.12 16.26 -11.39
CA PHE A 171 -75.05 16.21 -9.94
C PHE A 171 -76.20 15.33 -9.43
N THR A 172 -75.88 14.28 -8.69
CA THR A 172 -76.85 13.25 -8.26
C THR A 172 -77.45 13.49 -6.88
N ALA A 173 -76.99 14.54 -6.19
CA ALA A 173 -77.43 14.93 -4.86
C ALA A 173 -77.77 16.44 -4.84
N GLU A 174 -78.32 16.93 -3.73
CA GLU A 174 -78.58 18.36 -3.54
C GLU A 174 -77.29 19.19 -3.67
N THR A 175 -77.35 20.26 -4.45
CA THR A 175 -76.21 21.18 -4.69
C THR A 175 -76.52 22.57 -4.14
N GLN A 176 -75.61 23.11 -3.34
CA GLN A 176 -75.75 24.45 -2.74
C GLN A 176 -74.76 25.44 -3.37
N PHE A 177 -75.26 26.62 -3.75
CA PHE A 177 -74.45 27.73 -4.27
C PHE A 177 -74.60 28.92 -3.32
N GLN A 178 -73.53 29.24 -2.59
CA GLN A 178 -73.56 30.30 -1.57
C GLN A 178 -73.77 31.70 -2.17
N SER A 179 -73.36 31.88 -3.42
CA SER A 179 -73.49 33.13 -4.18
C SER A 179 -74.05 32.84 -5.58
N GLY A 180 -74.78 33.80 -6.14
CA GLY A 180 -75.75 33.62 -7.24
C GLY A 180 -75.33 32.81 -8.47
N ILE A 181 -76.33 32.30 -9.19
CA ILE A 181 -76.19 31.48 -10.40
C ILE A 181 -76.55 32.33 -11.63
N ARG A 182 -75.74 32.27 -12.69
CA ARG A 182 -76.05 32.88 -13.99
C ARG A 182 -76.36 31.79 -15.01
N LEU A 183 -77.57 31.82 -15.57
CA LEU A 183 -78.01 30.93 -16.65
C LEU A 183 -78.12 31.76 -17.93
N SER A 184 -77.44 31.32 -18.98
CA SER A 184 -77.54 31.91 -20.32
C SER A 184 -77.96 30.84 -21.31
N ALA A 185 -78.96 31.12 -22.14
CA ALA A 185 -79.29 30.24 -23.26
C ALA A 185 -78.14 30.22 -24.29
N ASN A 186 -77.89 29.06 -24.89
CA ASN A 186 -77.01 28.96 -26.05
C ASN A 186 -77.66 29.76 -27.20
N PRO A 187 -76.98 30.75 -27.81
CA PRO A 187 -77.58 31.64 -28.83
C PRO A 187 -77.95 30.97 -30.17
N THR A 188 -78.07 29.64 -30.22
CA THR A 188 -78.31 28.86 -31.45
C THR A 188 -79.64 28.08 -31.47
N HIS A 189 -80.60 28.44 -30.62
CA HIS A 189 -81.99 27.95 -30.70
C HIS A 189 -83.01 29.08 -30.59
#